data_AF-U2DZP0-F1
#
_entry.id   AF-U2DZP0-F1
#
_cell.length_a   1.000
_cell.length_b   1.000
_cell.length_c   1.000
_cell.angle_alpha   90.00
_cell.angle_beta   90.00
_cell.angle_gamma   90.00
#
_symmetry.space_group_name_H-M   'P 1'
#
loop_
_entity.id
_entity.type
_entity.pdbx_description
1 polymer ?
#
loop_
_entity_poly.entity_id
_entity_poly.type
_entity_poly.pdbx_seq_one_letter_code
_entity_poly.pdbx_strand_id
1 'polypeptide(L)'
;MEFHSEELFSEPGGWESARIFLLAAVAFSIFGGIELLSNNGTSSSVVLAIGMGIGGIAELLPTNRQSLVSVLRIVAIAILLSVVAMSLVSLVS
;
A
#
# COMPACT_ATOMS: atom_id res chain seq x y z
N MET A 1 4.18 -12.03 -19.89
CA MET A 1 3.52 -11.12 -18.93
C MET A 1 3.64 -9.73 -19.51
N GLU A 2 2.57 -9.20 -20.09
CA GLU A 2 2.56 -7.82 -20.58
C GLU A 2 2.41 -6.89 -19.38
N PHE A 3 3.43 -6.06 -19.14
CA PHE A 3 3.40 -5.03 -18.11
C PHE A 3 2.53 -3.89 -18.62
N HIS A 4 1.29 -3.82 -18.15
CA HIS A 4 0.35 -2.75 -18.48
C HIS A 4 0.70 -1.49 -17.66
N SER A 5 1.73 -0.77 -18.09
CA SER A 5 2.14 0.49 -17.45
C SER A 5 1.06 1.57 -17.52
N GLU A 6 0.11 1.44 -18.44
CA GLU A 6 -1.03 2.36 -18.60
C GLU A 6 -1.91 2.40 -17.35
N GLU A 7 -1.98 1.32 -16.57
CA GLU A 7 -2.77 1.26 -15.33
C GLU A 7 -2.18 2.16 -14.23
N LEU A 8 -0.85 2.38 -14.24
CA LEU A 8 -0.19 3.30 -13.30
C LEU A 8 -0.49 4.77 -13.58
N PHE A 9 -0.81 5.11 -14.83
CA PHE A 9 -1.14 6.46 -15.29
C PHE A 9 -2.64 6.64 -15.61
N SER A 10 -3.45 5.62 -15.35
CA SER A 10 -4.89 5.66 -15.52
C SER A 10 -5.55 6.54 -14.48
N GLU A 11 -6.72 7.07 -14.81
CA GLU A 11 -7.49 7.91 -13.90
C GLU A 11 -7.73 7.19 -12.55
N PRO A 12 -7.72 7.93 -11.43
CA PRO A 12 -8.06 7.37 -10.13
C PRO A 12 -9.45 6.74 -10.18
N GLY A 13 -9.58 5.51 -9.69
CA GLY A 13 -10.81 4.73 -9.67
C GLY A 13 -11.86 5.30 -8.71
N GLY A 14 -11.51 6.35 -7.98
CA GLY A 14 -12.41 7.07 -7.09
C GLY A 14 -12.72 6.29 -5.82
N TRP A 15 -13.88 6.60 -5.24
CA TRP A 15 -14.30 6.07 -3.94
C TRP A 15 -14.40 4.54 -3.88
N GLU A 16 -14.85 3.91 -4.98
CA GLU A 16 -15.09 2.46 -5.05
C GLU A 16 -13.79 1.67 -4.85
N SER A 17 -12.69 2.14 -5.45
CA SER A 17 -11.36 1.57 -5.28
C SER A 17 -10.71 2.02 -3.97
N ALA A 18 -10.80 3.31 -3.65
CA ALA A 18 -10.19 3.88 -2.45
C ALA A 18 -10.67 3.22 -1.15
N ARG A 19 -11.98 2.91 -1.03
CA ARG A 19 -12.52 2.27 0.18
C ARG A 19 -11.86 0.92 0.45
N ILE A 20 -11.51 0.14 -0.58
CA ILE A 20 -10.88 -1.17 -0.42
C ILE A 20 -9.50 -1.00 0.19
N PHE A 21 -8.70 -0.08 -0.35
CA PHE A 21 -7.38 0.25 0.17
C PHE A 21 -7.44 0.82 1.59
N LEU A 22 -8.38 1.71 1.86
CA LEU A 22 -8.55 2.30 3.20
C LEU A 22 -9.03 1.27 4.23
N LEU A 23 -9.94 0.38 3.88
CA LEU A 23 -10.37 -0.72 4.77
C LEU A 23 -9.23 -1.68 5.07
N ALA A 24 -8.42 -2.02 4.05
CA ALA A 24 -7.23 -2.82 4.26
C ALA A 24 -6.21 -2.10 5.16
N ALA A 25 -6.01 -0.79 4.98
CA ALA A 25 -5.15 0.01 5.83
C ALA A 25 -5.61 -0.01 7.30
N VAL A 26 -6.92 0.11 7.55
CA VAL A 26 -7.49 0.00 8.89
C VAL A 26 -7.25 -1.38 9.48
N ALA A 27 -7.52 -2.45 8.73
CA ALA A 27 -7.29 -3.82 9.19
C ALA A 27 -5.83 -4.06 9.58
N PHE A 28 -4.89 -3.71 8.69
CA PHE A 28 -3.46 -3.87 8.95
C PHE A 28 -2.95 -2.99 10.10
N SER A 29 -3.54 -1.80 10.30
CA SER A 29 -3.20 -0.93 11.42
C SER A 29 -3.62 -1.53 12.77
N ILE A 30 -4.77 -2.22 12.81
CA ILE A 30 -5.21 -2.96 14.01
C ILE A 30 -4.23 -4.10 14.32
N PHE A 31 -3.88 -4.92 13.32
CA PHE A 31 -2.90 -5.99 13.49
C PHE A 31 -1.54 -5.46 13.92
N GLY A 32 -1.06 -4.37 13.31
CA GLY A 32 0.20 -3.74 13.67
C GLY A 32 0.22 -3.13 15.06
N GLY A 33 -0.89 -2.54 15.50
CA GLY A 33 -1.04 -2.09 16.88
C GLY A 33 -0.88 -3.26 17.86
N ILE A 34 -1.52 -4.40 17.59
CA ILE A 34 -1.43 -5.60 18.42
C ILE A 34 0.00 -6.18 18.42
N GLU A 35 0.66 -6.26 17.27
CA GLU A 35 2.04 -6.76 17.16
C GLU A 35 3.03 -5.88 17.93
N LEU A 36 2.90 -4.55 17.79
CA LEU A 36 3.71 -3.58 18.55
C LEU A 36 3.49 -3.72 20.06
N LEU A 37 2.25 -3.90 20.49
CA LEU A 37 1.90 -4.12 21.91
C LEU A 37 2.42 -5.47 22.44
N SER A 38 2.46 -6.49 21.58
CA SER A 38 2.89 -7.85 21.94
C SER A 38 4.40 -8.05 21.87
N ASN A 39 5.17 -7.02 21.45
CA ASN A 39 6.61 -7.09 21.20
C ASN A 39 7.02 -8.28 20.31
N ASN A 40 6.11 -8.72 19.43
CA ASN A 40 6.39 -9.73 18.42
C ASN A 40 7.15 -9.03 17.29
N GLY A 41 8.36 -9.50 17.01
CA GLY A 41 9.41 -8.77 16.28
C GLY A 41 9.18 -8.46 14.79
N THR A 42 7.96 -8.52 14.27
CA THR A 42 7.66 -8.23 12.87
C THR A 42 6.66 -7.09 12.76
N SER A 43 7.15 -5.87 12.53
CA SER A 43 6.33 -4.67 12.28
C SER A 43 5.82 -4.57 10.83
N SER A 44 5.73 -5.69 10.11
CA SER A 44 5.38 -5.73 8.68
C SER A 44 3.94 -5.32 8.42
N SER A 45 3.01 -5.63 9.33
CA SER A 45 1.61 -5.19 9.28
C SER A 45 1.46 -3.66 9.31
N VAL A 46 2.29 -2.95 10.10
CA VAL A 46 2.32 -1.49 10.13
C VAL A 46 2.76 -0.92 8.78
N VAL A 47 3.79 -1.53 8.18
CA VAL A 47 4.29 -1.13 6.86
C VAL A 47 3.23 -1.37 5.78
N LEU A 48 2.50 -2.48 5.85
CA LEU A 48 1.36 -2.77 4.99
C LEU A 48 0.24 -1.73 5.19
N ALA A 49 -0.08 -1.36 6.43
CA ALA A 49 -1.09 -0.34 6.72
C ALA A 49 -0.75 1.01 6.06
N ILE A 50 0.53 1.41 6.10
CA ILE A 50 1.01 2.63 5.47
C ILE A 50 0.89 2.54 3.95
N GLY A 51 1.35 1.44 3.33
CA GLY A 51 1.27 1.24 1.89
C GLY A 51 -0.17 1.27 1.37
N MET A 52 -1.08 0.58 2.07
CA MET A 52 -2.50 0.56 1.72
C MET A 52 -3.16 1.93 1.93
N GLY A 53 -2.81 2.66 2.99
CA GLY A 53 -3.33 4.01 3.23
C GLY A 53 -2.91 4.99 2.12
N ILE A 54 -1.65 4.94 1.71
CA ILE A 54 -1.11 5.74 0.60
C ILE A 54 -1.82 5.42 -0.72
N GLY A 55 -2.03 4.13 -1.01
CA GLY A 55 -2.80 3.69 -2.18
C GLY A 55 -4.25 4.19 -2.16
N GLY A 56 -4.92 4.12 -1.00
CA GLY A 56 -6.28 4.63 -0.84
C GLY A 56 -6.39 6.14 -1.05
N ILE A 57 -5.43 6.91 -0.55
CA ILE A 57 -5.35 8.36 -0.79
C ILE A 57 -5.15 8.63 -2.29
N ALA A 58 -4.31 7.84 -2.97
CA ALA A 58 -4.06 7.99 -4.41
C ALA A 58 -5.34 7.86 -5.24
N GLU A 59 -6.20 6.91 -4.88
CA GLU A 59 -7.48 6.68 -5.57
C GLU A 59 -8.54 7.75 -5.26
N LEU A 60 -8.38 8.54 -4.19
CA LEU A 60 -9.28 9.67 -3.86
C LEU A 60 -8.87 11.00 -4.50
N LEU A 61 -7.67 11.09 -5.09
CA LEU A 61 -7.20 12.33 -5.67
C LEU A 61 -8.05 12.73 -6.89
N PRO A 62 -8.31 14.02 -7.09
CA PRO A 62 -9.02 14.49 -8.26
C PRO A 62 -8.23 14.21 -9.55
N THR A 63 -8.93 13.87 -10.63
CA THR A 63 -8.40 13.50 -11.95
C THR A 63 -7.45 14.55 -12.55
N ASN A 64 -7.55 15.82 -12.14
CA ASN A 64 -6.66 16.89 -12.57
C ASN A 64 -5.24 16.83 -11.96
N ARG A 65 -4.94 15.84 -11.09
CA ARG A 65 -3.63 15.67 -10.43
C ARG A 65 -2.98 14.32 -10.75
N GLN A 66 -3.02 13.91 -12.02
CA GLN A 66 -2.46 12.62 -12.49
C GLN A 66 -1.01 12.38 -12.02
N SER A 67 -0.14 13.39 -12.07
CA SER A 67 1.25 13.25 -11.61
C SER A 67 1.36 12.86 -10.12
N LEU A 68 0.51 13.41 -9.26
CA LEU A 68 0.50 13.08 -7.84
C LEU A 68 -0.09 11.69 -7.58
N VAL A 69 -1.13 11.30 -8.32
CA VAL A 69 -1.71 9.95 -8.26
C VAL A 69 -0.65 8.91 -8.61
N SER A 70 0.07 9.10 -9.72
CA SER A 70 1.11 8.16 -10.16
C SER A 70 2.27 8.07 -9.16
N VAL A 71 2.74 9.19 -8.61
CA VAL A 71 3.78 9.17 -7.56
C VAL A 71 3.30 8.38 -6.34
N LEU A 72 2.06 8.60 -5.91
CA LEU A 72 1.52 7.97 -4.71
C LEU A 72 1.32 6.45 -4.91
N ARG A 73 0.87 6.02 -6.10
CA ARG A 73 0.84 4.61 -6.51
C ARG A 73 2.24 3.98 -6.52
N ILE A 74 3.25 4.67 -7.07
CA ILE A 74 4.64 4.18 -7.09
C ILE A 74 5.17 4.00 -5.67
N VAL A 75 4.92 4.96 -4.78
CA VAL A 75 5.32 4.87 -3.37
C VAL A 75 4.63 3.68 -2.69
N ALA A 76 3.33 3.50 -2.89
CA ALA A 76 2.60 2.36 -2.33
C ALA A 76 3.19 1.02 -2.81
N ILE A 77 3.43 0.88 -4.12
CA ILE A 77 4.03 -0.34 -4.70
C ILE A 77 5.44 -0.57 -4.15
N ALA A 78 6.27 0.46 -4.06
CA ALA A 78 7.63 0.35 -3.51
C ALA A 78 7.61 -0.15 -2.05
N ILE A 79 6.68 0.35 -1.24
CA ILE A 79 6.48 -0.12 0.14
C ILE A 79 6.10 -1.60 0.15
N LEU A 80 5.13 -2.01 -0.67
CA LEU A 80 4.71 -3.42 -0.73
C LEU A 80 5.86 -4.34 -1.19
N LEU A 81 6.61 -3.93 -2.20
CA LEU A 81 7.79 -4.67 -2.67
C LEU A 81 8.87 -4.79 -1.59
N SER A 82 9.07 -3.75 -0.77
CA SER A 82 10.03 -3.80 0.33
C SER A 82 9.64 -4.84 1.40
N VAL A 83 8.34 -4.96 1.71
CA VAL A 83 7.83 -5.98 2.64
C VAL A 83 8.02 -7.38 2.07
N VAL A 84 7.76 -7.56 0.77
CA VAL A 84 7.96 -8.84 0.08
C VAL A 84 9.44 -9.23 0.09
N ALA A 85 10.34 -8.28 -0.21
CA ALA A 85 11.77 -8.50 -0.19
C ALA A 85 12.28 -8.85 1.22
N MET A 86 11.83 -8.13 2.26
CA MET A 86 12.18 -8.45 3.66
C MET A 86 11.68 -9.83 4.06
N SER A 87 10.44 -10.18 3.68
CA SER A 87 9.87 -11.50 3.94
C SER A 87 10.68 -12.62 3.26
N LEU A 88 11.09 -12.42 2.01
CA LEU A 88 11.96 -13.33 1.27
C LEU A 88 13.34 -13.49 1.92
N VAL A 89 13.96 -12.39 2.34
CA VAL A 89 15.25 -12.43 3.06
C VAL A 89 15.09 -13.22 4.36
N SER A 90 14.03 -12.94 5.14
CA SER A 90 13.77 -13.64 6.41
C SER A 90 13.48 -15.14 6.23
N LEU A 91 12.96 -15.55 5.07
CA LEU A 91 12.68 -16.94 4.76
C LEU A 91 13.96 -17.73 4.43
N VAL A 92 14.97 -17.06 3.86
CA VAL A 92 16.20 -17.69 3.40
C VAL A 92 17.33 -17.63 4.44
N SER A 93 17.24 -16.72 5.41
CA SER A 93 18.17 -16.55 6.54
C SER A 93 17.83 -17.48 7.70
#